data_AF-A0A453KYC2-F1
#
_entry.id   AF-A0A453KYC2-F1
#
_cell.length_a   1.000
_cell.length_b   1.000
_cell.length_c   1.000
_cell.angle_alpha   90.00
_cell.angle_beta   90.00
_cell.angle_gamma   90.00
#
_symmetry.space_group_name_H-M   'P 1'
#
loop_
_entity.id
_entity.type
_entity.pdbx_description
1 polymer ?
#
loop_
_entity_poly.entity_id
_entity_poly.type
_entity_poly.pdbx_seq_one_letter_code
_entity_poly.pdbx_strand_id
1 'polypeptide(L)' 'MRPARPVRHPVGEYACAPRVLAADAPGISGRAVSGFTRLHTPGRGTITIMRTRG' A
#
# COMPACT_ATOMS: atom_id res chain seq x y z
N MET A 1 -27.00 0.34 -6.81
CA MET A 1 -26.76 -1.03 -6.31
C MET A 1 -25.35 -1.10 -5.75
N ARG A 2 -25.15 -1.54 -4.49
CA ARG A 2 -23.81 -1.91 -4.00
C ARG A 2 -23.62 -3.41 -4.22
N PRO A 3 -22.46 -3.89 -4.68
CA PRO A 3 -22.25 -5.31 -4.89
C PRO A 3 -22.43 -6.07 -3.57
N ALA A 4 -23.14 -7.20 -3.63
CA ALA A 4 -23.48 -8.04 -2.46
C ALA A 4 -22.25 -8.70 -1.82
N ARG A 5 -21.11 -8.71 -2.51
CA ARG A 5 -19.82 -9.18 -2.00
C ARG A 5 -18.77 -8.09 -2.17
N PRO A 6 -17.87 -7.90 -1.19
CA PRO A 6 -16.69 -7.06 -1.35
C PRO A 6 -15.92 -7.47 -2.61
N VAL A 7 -15.66 -6.52 -3.49
CA VAL A 7 -14.77 -6.76 -4.63
C VAL A 7 -13.38 -7.03 -4.07
N ARG A 8 -12.81 -8.20 -4.37
CA ARG A 8 -11.41 -8.49 -3.99
C ARG A 8 -10.53 -7.47 -4.69
N HIS A 9 -9.80 -6.69 -3.92
CA HIS A 9 -8.85 -5.74 -4.47
C HIS A 9 -7.81 -6.52 -5.30
N PRO A 10 -7.41 -6.04 -6.48
CA PRO A 10 -6.47 -6.75 -7.35
C PRO A 10 -5.13 -7.06 -6.67
N VAL A 11 -4.76 -6.27 -5.65
CA VAL A 11 -3.56 -6.53 -4.81
C VAL A 11 -3.85 -7.31 -3.52
N GLY A 12 -4.99 -7.98 -3.40
CA GLY A 12 -5.28 -8.92 -2.32
C GLY A 12 -5.03 -8.39 -0.91
N GLU A 13 -4.16 -9.08 -0.17
CA GLU A 13 -3.77 -8.77 1.21
C GLU A 13 -3.13 -7.38 1.41
N TYR A 14 -2.58 -6.80 0.33
CA TYR A 14 -1.94 -5.48 0.35
C TYR A 14 -2.97 -4.33 0.31
N ALA A 15 -4.26 -4.62 0.19
CA ALA A 15 -5.32 -3.63 0.13
C ALA A 15 -5.83 -3.17 1.51
N CYS A 16 -5.69 -4.02 2.53
CA CYS A 16 -6.21 -3.75 3.87
C CYS A 16 -5.17 -3.01 4.72
N ALA A 17 -5.04 -1.71 4.45
CA ALA A 17 -4.05 -0.81 5.07
C ALA A 17 -2.60 -1.21 4.77
N PRO A 18 -1.66 -0.26 4.64
CA PRO A 18 -0.28 -0.62 4.42
C PRO A 18 0.26 -1.26 5.70
N ARG A 19 0.21 -2.60 5.80
CA ARG A 19 1.07 -3.38 6.71
C ARG A 19 2.55 -3.05 6.51
N VAL A 20 2.88 -2.42 5.38
CA VAL A 20 4.17 -1.82 5.05
C VAL A 20 4.56 -0.63 5.95
N LEU A 21 3.74 -0.20 6.93
CA LEU A 21 4.20 0.78 7.91
C LEU A 21 5.23 0.22 8.92
N ALA A 22 5.49 -1.09 8.91
CA ALA A 22 6.63 -1.66 9.64
C ALA A 22 7.93 -1.30 8.90
N ALA A 23 8.81 -0.56 9.57
CA ALA A 23 10.03 0.01 9.00
C ALA A 23 10.99 -1.02 8.36
N ASP A 24 10.82 -2.31 8.68
CA ASP A 24 11.70 -3.41 8.26
C ASP A 24 10.98 -4.51 7.47
N ALA A 25 9.73 -4.29 7.05
CA ALA A 25 9.03 -5.28 6.23
C ALA A 25 9.57 -5.29 4.79
N PRO A 26 9.68 -6.47 4.14
CA PRO A 26 9.97 -6.54 2.71
C PRO A 26 8.91 -5.75 1.94
N GLY A 27 9.35 -4.91 1.00
CA GLY A 27 8.43 -4.21 0.12
C GLY A 27 7.67 -5.19 -0.77
N ILE A 28 6.64 -4.71 -1.47
CA ILE A 28 5.86 -5.51 -2.43
C ILE A 28 6.72 -6.21 -3.49
N SER A 29 7.92 -5.71 -3.78
CA SER A 29 8.90 -6.30 -4.70
C SER A 29 9.86 -7.32 -4.06
N GLY A 30 9.71 -7.62 -2.77
CA GLY A 30 10.63 -8.47 -1.99
C GLY A 30 11.95 -7.80 -1.60
N ARG A 31 12.15 -6.52 -1.98
CA ARG A 31 13.34 -5.73 -1.64
C ARG A 31 13.18 -4.98 -0.32
N ALA A 32 14.30 -4.72 0.35
CA ALA A 32 14.31 -3.96 1.60
C ALA A 32 13.78 -2.54 1.36
N VAL A 33 12.83 -2.11 2.20
CA VAL A 33 12.29 -0.74 2.11
C VAL A 33 13.25 0.23 2.76
N SER A 34 13.53 1.35 2.08
CA SER A 34 14.45 2.39 2.54
C SER A 34 13.76 3.69 2.93
N GLY A 35 12.47 3.83 2.59
CA GLY A 35 11.67 4.93 3.08
C GLY A 35 10.30 5.02 2.43
N PHE A 36 9.48 5.91 3.00
CA PHE A 36 8.10 6.13 2.62
C PHE A 36 7.84 7.60 2.38
N THR A 37 7.05 7.89 1.35
CA THR A 37 6.49 9.23 1.13
C THR A 37 4.99 9.09 0.98
N ARG A 38 4.23 9.79 1.82
CA ARG A 38 2.78 9.87 1.71
C ARG A 38 2.39 11.16 1.02
N LEU A 39 1.69 11.05 -0.10
CA LEU A 39 1.12 12.16 -0.82
C LEU A 39 -0.38 12.22 -0.52
N HIS A 40 -0.84 13.35 -0.02
CA HIS A 40 -2.27 13.62 0.15
C HIS A 40 -2.84 14.08 -1.19
N THR A 41 -3.89 13.41 -1.66
CA THR A 41 -4.57 13.85 -2.89
C THR A 41 -5.69 14.83 -2.54
N PRO A 42 -6.15 15.69 -3.48
CA PRO A 42 -7.24 16.63 -3.23
C PRO A 42 -8.58 15.99 -2.81
N GLY A 43 -8.73 14.67 -2.98
CA GLY A 43 -9.89 13.92 -2.51
C GLY A 43 -9.69 13.29 -1.13
N ARG A 44 -10.46 12.24 -0.82
CA ARG A 44 -10.32 11.48 0.44
C ARG A 44 -9.19 10.45 0.43
N GLY A 45 -8.24 10.58 -0.50
CA GLY A 45 -7.25 9.56 -0.81
C GLY A 45 -5.83 9.96 -0.40
N THR A 46 -4.98 8.94 -0.26
CA THR A 46 -3.54 9.12 -0.12
C THR A 46 -2.83 8.16 -1.04
N ILE A 47 -1.75 8.62 -1.67
CA ILE A 47 -0.83 7.78 -2.41
C ILE A 47 0.39 7.55 -1.52
N THR A 48 0.82 6.30 -1.35
CA THR A 48 2.06 5.99 -0.63
C THR A 48 3.10 5.51 -1.61
N ILE A 49 4.21 6.24 -1.70
CA ILE A 49 5.40 5.87 -2.48
C ILE A 49 6.35 5.13 -1.54
N MET A 50 6.76 3.94 -1.95
CA MET A 50 7.72 3.10 -1.24
C MET A 50 9.05 3.11 -2.00
N ARG A 51 10.11 3.59 -1.36
CA ARG A 51 11.46 3.49 -1.90
C ARG A 51 12.07 2.19 -1.43
N THR A 52 12.60 1.38 -2.34
CA THR A 52 13.28 0.12 -2.01
C THR A 52 14.76 0.23 -2.32
N ARG A 53 15.61 -0.47 -1.55
CA ARG A 53 17.03 -0.68 -1.82
C ARG A 53 17.22 -2.10 -2.34
N GLY A 54 18.07 -2.25 -3.34
CA GLY A 54 18.55 -3.53 -3.86
C GLY A 54 20.00 -3.37 -4.28
#